data_AF-A0A133NMJ6-F1
#
_entry.id   AF-A0A133NMJ6-F1
#
_cell.length_a   1.000
_cell.length_b   1.000
_cell.length_c   1.000
_cell.angle_alpha   90.00
_cell.angle_beta   90.00
_cell.angle_gamma   90.00
#
_symmetry.space_group_name_H-M   'P 1'
#
loop_
_entity.id
_entity.type
_entity.pdbx_description
1 polymer ?
#
loop_
_entity_poly.entity_id
_entity_poly.type
_entity_poly.pdbx_seq_one_letter_code
_entity_poly.pdbx_strand_id
1 'polypeptide(L)'
;MVSKNNLDKSDKSCDLRSQNTEQNSPWKDTYYSGAVMMRGPMIPKESTTETLLQHDLPNSDSHNNYAWQGLDPWRVLRIQAEFIDGFDALAKLGLAVSVFGSARIKPDEPEYNSARIMGKELVNRGFAVITGGGPGIMEAANRGAAEAGGTSVGLGIELPHEQGLNQWVNLGMRFRYFFVRKTMFLKYSSGIIVCPGGFGTMDELFESLTLVQTHKVSKIPVVLFGSEYWKGLIDWIGTTVKERGLISSFDPSLLAITDDPIEAVRIATGDKFIN
;
A
#
# COMPACT_ATOMS: atom_id res chain seq x y z
N MET A 1 29.16 9.97 -69.70
CA MET A 1 29.83 10.64 -70.84
C MET A 1 28.83 11.63 -71.43
N VAL A 2 29.19 12.93 -71.43
CA VAL A 2 28.60 14.04 -72.24
C VAL A 2 27.17 14.50 -71.86
N SER A 3 26.78 15.77 -71.69
CA SER A 3 27.44 17.07 -71.49
C SER A 3 26.37 18.10 -71.08
N LYS A 4 26.76 18.99 -70.14
CA LYS A 4 26.53 20.44 -69.98
C LYS A 4 25.32 21.18 -70.63
N ASN A 5 24.64 21.92 -69.74
CA ASN A 5 24.31 23.37 -69.73
C ASN A 5 23.71 24.07 -70.97
N ASN A 6 22.61 24.81 -70.75
CA ASN A 6 22.52 26.29 -70.78
C ASN A 6 21.05 26.71 -70.61
N LEU A 7 20.71 27.46 -69.55
CA LEU A 7 20.59 28.93 -69.49
C LEU A 7 19.36 29.51 -70.21
N ASP A 8 18.46 30.05 -69.37
CA ASP A 8 17.84 31.37 -69.51
C ASP A 8 16.63 31.53 -70.47
N LYS A 9 15.43 31.65 -69.91
CA LYS A 9 14.74 32.95 -69.73
C LYS A 9 13.29 32.76 -69.30
N SER A 10 12.91 33.62 -68.37
CA SER A 10 11.55 33.96 -67.97
C SER A 10 10.63 34.26 -69.16
N ASP A 11 9.41 33.73 -69.14
CA ASP A 11 8.24 34.61 -69.10
C ASP A 11 6.97 33.88 -68.66
N LYS A 12 6.20 34.57 -67.82
CA LYS A 12 4.91 34.15 -67.30
C LYS A 12 3.81 34.49 -68.31
N SER A 13 2.95 33.54 -68.66
CA SER A 13 1.48 33.69 -68.62
C SER A 13 0.86 32.34 -68.98
N CYS A 14 0.23 31.67 -68.02
CA CYS A 14 -1.22 31.71 -67.77
C CYS A 14 -2.03 31.02 -68.88
N ASP A 15 -2.23 29.71 -68.74
CA ASP A 15 -3.53 29.18 -68.37
C ASP A 15 -3.44 27.66 -68.22
N LEU A 16 -4.03 27.14 -67.16
CA LEU A 16 -4.85 25.92 -67.16
C LEU A 16 -5.39 25.75 -65.74
N ARG A 17 -6.62 26.25 -65.57
CA ARG A 17 -7.52 25.87 -64.50
C ARG A 17 -7.64 24.34 -64.47
N SER A 18 -6.98 23.68 -63.52
CA SER A 18 -7.50 22.44 -62.97
C SER A 18 -8.37 22.81 -61.76
N GLN A 19 -9.67 22.72 -61.97
CA GLN A 19 -10.69 22.76 -60.93
C GLN A 19 -10.33 21.74 -59.84
N ASN A 20 -10.03 22.24 -58.64
CA ASN A 20 -10.15 21.51 -57.39
C ASN A 20 -10.64 22.52 -56.33
N THR A 21 -11.79 23.10 -56.61
CA THR A 21 -12.51 23.98 -55.68
C THR A 21 -13.34 23.11 -54.74
N GLU A 22 -12.81 22.92 -53.53
CA GLU A 22 -13.48 22.59 -52.25
C GLU A 22 -12.70 21.59 -51.36
N GLN A 23 -11.39 21.79 -51.19
CA GLN A 23 -10.65 21.08 -50.14
C GLN A 23 -9.56 21.90 -49.43
N ASN A 24 -9.57 23.23 -49.59
CA ASN A 24 -8.68 24.07 -48.80
C ASN A 24 -9.41 24.49 -47.52
N SER A 25 -9.19 23.71 -46.46
CA SER A 25 -9.49 24.16 -45.10
C SER A 25 -8.95 25.59 -44.92
N PRO A 26 -9.73 26.53 -44.34
CA PRO A 26 -9.26 27.89 -44.10
C PRO A 26 -8.01 27.92 -43.19
N TRP A 27 -7.74 26.81 -42.52
CA TRP A 27 -6.56 26.56 -41.72
C TRP A 27 -5.74 25.45 -42.38
N LYS A 28 -4.57 25.82 -42.93
CA LYS A 28 -3.70 24.91 -43.69
C LYS A 28 -3.12 23.79 -42.83
N ASP A 29 -2.69 24.14 -41.62
CA ASP A 29 -2.04 23.20 -40.71
C ASP A 29 -3.05 22.63 -39.69
N THR A 30 -2.91 21.34 -39.40
CA THR A 30 -3.71 20.63 -38.39
C THR A 30 -2.78 19.93 -37.41
N TYR A 31 -2.97 20.19 -36.12
CA TYR A 31 -2.25 19.57 -35.03
C TYR A 31 -3.20 18.69 -34.21
N TYR A 32 -2.72 17.54 -33.77
CA TYR A 32 -3.47 16.61 -32.93
C TYR A 32 -2.76 16.43 -31.60
N SER A 33 -3.48 16.64 -30.49
CA SER A 33 -3.02 16.33 -29.14
C SER A 33 -3.98 15.31 -28.52
N GLY A 34 -3.57 14.04 -28.57
CA GLY A 34 -4.45 12.92 -28.23
C GLY A 34 -5.72 12.90 -29.09
N ALA A 35 -6.88 12.93 -28.43
CA ALA A 35 -8.19 12.96 -29.09
C ALA A 35 -8.61 14.35 -29.62
N VAL A 36 -7.84 15.40 -29.35
CA VAL A 36 -8.19 16.79 -29.69
C VAL A 36 -7.49 17.23 -30.96
N MET A 37 -8.23 17.82 -31.91
CA MET A 37 -7.71 18.42 -33.14
C MET A 37 -7.74 19.95 -33.05
N MET A 38 -6.63 20.59 -33.40
CA MET A 38 -6.45 22.05 -33.37
C MET A 38 -5.93 22.53 -34.73
N ARG A 39 -6.34 23.73 -35.15
CA ARG A 39 -5.91 24.34 -36.42
C ARG A 39 -5.67 25.83 -36.28
N GLY A 40 -4.81 26.37 -37.15
CA GLY A 40 -4.51 27.81 -37.19
C GLY A 40 -4.01 28.34 -35.84
N PRO A 41 -4.60 29.42 -35.29
CA PRO A 41 -4.12 30.05 -34.05
C PRO A 41 -4.30 29.17 -32.80
N MET A 42 -5.05 28.07 -32.89
CA MET A 42 -5.22 27.12 -31.79
C MET A 42 -4.07 26.11 -31.69
N ILE A 43 -3.17 26.04 -32.68
CA ILE A 43 -2.00 25.16 -32.62
C ILE A 43 -1.02 25.75 -31.58
N PRO A 44 -0.66 25.02 -30.52
CA PRO A 44 0.27 25.51 -29.51
C PRO A 44 1.67 25.71 -30.10
N LYS A 45 2.41 26.68 -29.56
CA LYS A 45 3.79 26.99 -30.00
C LYS A 45 4.81 25.93 -29.59
N GLU A 46 4.52 25.25 -28.48
CA GLU A 46 5.36 24.21 -27.89
C GLU A 46 4.52 22.94 -27.77
N SER A 47 5.18 21.78 -27.88
CA SER A 47 4.49 20.51 -27.68
C SER A 47 4.19 20.27 -26.20
N THR A 48 3.14 19.51 -25.89
CA THR A 48 2.82 19.13 -24.50
C THR A 48 4.00 18.44 -23.81
N THR A 49 4.78 17.63 -24.55
CA THR A 49 6.00 16.97 -24.04
C THR A 49 7.11 17.97 -23.75
N GLU A 50 7.30 18.96 -24.62
CA GLU A 50 8.29 20.02 -24.41
C GLU A 50 7.96 20.83 -23.16
N THR A 51 6.72 21.28 -22.99
CA THR A 51 6.29 21.98 -21.77
C THR A 51 6.42 21.12 -20.51
N LEU A 52 6.17 19.80 -20.59
CA LEU A 52 6.37 18.88 -19.45
C LEU A 52 7.86 18.71 -19.08
N LEU A 53 8.75 18.67 -20.07
CA LEU A 53 10.18 18.42 -19.89
C LEU A 53 11.00 19.70 -19.68
N GLN A 54 10.39 20.87 -19.85
CA GLN A 54 11.00 22.14 -19.52
C GLN A 54 11.39 22.17 -18.05
N HIS A 55 12.64 22.53 -17.79
CA HIS A 55 13.16 22.64 -16.44
C HIS A 55 12.87 24.04 -15.90
N ASP A 56 12.01 24.13 -14.87
CA ASP A 56 11.74 25.38 -14.17
C ASP A 56 13.02 25.87 -13.45
N LEU A 57 13.81 26.71 -14.11
CA LEU A 57 14.94 27.38 -13.49
C LEU A 57 14.42 28.46 -12.52
N PRO A 58 15.01 28.58 -11.31
CA PRO A 58 14.55 29.55 -10.33
C PRO A 58 14.88 30.97 -10.81
N ASN A 59 13.90 31.67 -11.37
CA ASN A 59 13.94 33.13 -11.49
C ASN A 59 13.55 33.75 -10.13
N SER A 60 14.17 34.89 -9.81
CA SER A 60 14.28 35.50 -8.47
C SER A 60 12.98 35.84 -7.71
N ASP A 61 11.80 35.55 -8.26
CA ASP A 61 10.50 35.79 -7.62
C ASP A 61 9.75 34.49 -7.24
N SER A 62 10.35 33.31 -7.45
CA SER A 62 9.68 32.01 -7.32
C SER A 62 9.81 31.37 -5.94
N HIS A 63 9.29 32.00 -4.88
CA HIS A 63 9.17 31.34 -3.57
C HIS A 63 8.07 30.27 -3.50
N ASN A 64 7.32 30.00 -4.59
CA ASN A 64 6.08 29.23 -4.52
C ASN A 64 5.86 28.13 -5.60
N ASN A 65 6.84 27.84 -6.46
CA ASN A 65 6.63 26.93 -7.61
C ASN A 65 6.32 25.46 -7.22
N TYR A 66 6.60 25.06 -5.97
CA TYR A 66 6.40 23.69 -5.49
C TYR A 66 5.27 23.56 -4.46
N ALA A 67 4.52 24.62 -4.16
CA ALA A 67 3.52 24.58 -3.11
C ALA A 67 2.41 23.55 -3.35
N TRP A 68 2.11 23.24 -4.63
CA TRP A 68 1.14 22.22 -5.01
C TRP A 68 1.46 20.84 -4.42
N GLN A 69 2.73 20.51 -4.14
CA GLN A 69 3.12 19.24 -3.52
C GLN A 69 2.59 19.07 -2.08
N GLY A 70 2.35 20.19 -1.39
CA GLY A 70 1.79 20.22 -0.05
C GLY A 70 0.26 20.25 0.00
N LEU A 71 -0.40 20.56 -1.12
CA LEU A 71 -1.84 20.75 -1.19
C LEU A 71 -2.59 19.41 -1.26
N ASP A 72 -3.83 19.42 -0.78
CA ASP A 72 -4.67 18.22 -0.71
C ASP A 72 -4.93 17.53 -2.06
N PRO A 73 -5.09 18.22 -3.21
CA PRO A 73 -5.21 17.55 -4.50
C PRO A 73 -4.02 16.63 -4.82
N TRP A 74 -2.80 17.08 -4.55
CA TRP A 74 -1.61 16.23 -4.75
C TRP A 74 -1.54 15.10 -3.73
N ARG A 75 -1.97 15.34 -2.48
CA ARG A 75 -2.06 14.28 -1.46
C ARG A 75 -3.02 13.18 -1.87
N VAL A 76 -4.17 13.51 -2.45
CA VAL A 76 -5.13 12.51 -2.97
C VAL A 76 -4.47 11.61 -4.01
N LEU A 77 -3.70 12.18 -4.95
CA LEU A 77 -2.98 11.40 -5.96
C LEU A 77 -1.90 10.50 -5.33
N ARG A 78 -1.18 10.99 -4.31
CA ARG A 78 -0.19 10.17 -3.58
C ARG A 78 -0.84 9.03 -2.80
N ILE A 79 -1.97 9.30 -2.13
CA ILE A 79 -2.75 8.29 -1.42
C ILE A 79 -3.24 7.22 -2.39
N GLN A 80 -3.76 7.62 -3.56
CA GLN A 80 -4.18 6.70 -4.60
C GLN A 80 -3.02 5.83 -5.09
N ALA A 81 -1.86 6.42 -5.36
CA ALA A 81 -0.66 5.69 -5.77
C ALA A 81 -0.25 4.64 -4.72
N GLU A 82 -0.26 5.00 -3.43
CA GLU A 82 0.10 4.08 -2.35
C GLU A 82 -0.88 2.90 -2.22
N PHE A 83 -2.16 3.11 -2.53
CA PHE A 83 -3.13 2.00 -2.66
C PHE A 83 -2.83 1.09 -3.85
N ILE A 84 -2.49 1.66 -5.01
CA ILE A 84 -2.15 0.90 -6.22
C ILE A 84 -0.93 0.02 -5.93
N ASP A 85 0.15 0.60 -5.41
CA ASP A 85 1.38 -0.11 -5.08
C ASP A 85 1.13 -1.22 -4.06
N GLY A 86 0.36 -0.93 -3.00
CA GLY A 86 -0.03 -1.90 -1.98
C GLY A 86 -0.84 -3.06 -2.54
N PHE A 87 -1.80 -2.76 -3.41
CA PHE A 87 -2.65 -3.79 -3.98
C PHE A 87 -1.91 -4.68 -4.97
N ASP A 88 -1.02 -4.12 -5.78
CA ASP A 88 -0.25 -4.87 -6.77
C ASP A 88 0.78 -5.78 -6.09
N ALA A 89 1.55 -5.23 -5.14
CA ALA A 89 2.58 -5.98 -4.42
C ALA A 89 2.02 -7.18 -3.65
N LEU A 90 0.82 -7.06 -3.07
CA LEU A 90 0.20 -8.09 -2.25
C LEU A 90 -0.82 -8.96 -3.01
N ALA A 91 -1.06 -8.69 -4.31
CA ALA A 91 -2.10 -9.35 -5.12
C ALA A 91 -2.01 -10.89 -5.13
N LYS A 92 -0.80 -11.44 -5.06
CA LYS A 92 -0.51 -12.88 -5.16
C LYS A 92 -0.06 -13.51 -3.84
N LEU A 93 -0.26 -12.82 -2.70
CA LEU A 93 0.26 -13.26 -1.41
C LEU A 93 -0.30 -14.61 -0.94
N GLY A 94 -1.54 -14.93 -1.31
CA GLY A 94 -2.24 -16.13 -0.83
C GLY A 94 -2.79 -15.93 0.59
N LEU A 95 -2.93 -17.02 1.34
CA LEU A 95 -3.36 -16.98 2.74
C LEU A 95 -2.26 -16.39 3.62
N ALA A 96 -2.61 -15.47 4.51
CA ALA A 96 -1.66 -14.82 5.38
C ALA A 96 -2.25 -14.49 6.75
N VAL A 97 -1.38 -14.40 7.76
CA VAL A 97 -1.75 -13.99 9.12
C VAL A 97 -0.94 -12.75 9.48
N SER A 98 -1.63 -11.74 9.99
CA SER A 98 -0.97 -10.57 10.58
C SER A 98 -0.56 -10.86 12.02
N VAL A 99 0.68 -10.54 12.36
CA VAL A 99 1.22 -10.63 13.71
C VAL A 99 1.60 -9.24 14.21
N PHE A 100 0.95 -8.81 15.28
CA PHE A 100 1.17 -7.53 15.93
C PHE A 100 1.79 -7.72 17.31
N GLY A 101 2.59 -6.73 17.76
CA GLY A 101 3.15 -6.73 19.10
C GLY A 101 4.16 -5.61 19.30
N SER A 102 4.79 -5.60 20.47
CA SER A 102 5.75 -4.56 20.86
C SER A 102 6.95 -4.47 19.93
N ALA A 103 7.31 -3.25 19.53
CA ALA A 103 8.60 -2.94 18.90
C ALA A 103 9.77 -2.91 19.91
N ARG A 104 9.50 -3.08 21.22
CA ARG A 104 10.46 -2.84 22.31
C ARG A 104 10.91 -4.11 23.03
N ILE A 105 10.23 -5.23 22.81
CA ILE A 105 10.61 -6.54 23.38
C ILE A 105 11.91 -6.99 22.72
N LYS A 106 12.87 -7.45 23.53
CA LYS A 106 14.21 -7.82 23.07
C LYS A 106 14.30 -9.31 22.67
N PRO A 107 15.32 -9.69 21.86
CA PRO A 107 15.50 -11.08 21.41
C PRO A 107 15.69 -12.13 22.51
N ASP A 108 16.12 -11.73 23.71
CA ASP A 108 16.33 -12.60 24.87
C ASP A 108 15.07 -12.81 25.72
N GLU A 109 13.98 -12.09 25.43
CA GLU A 109 12.72 -12.20 26.16
C GLU A 109 11.85 -13.38 25.65
N PRO A 110 11.13 -14.08 26.53
CA PRO A 110 10.29 -15.24 26.16
C PRO A 110 9.25 -14.96 25.06
N GLU A 111 8.68 -13.76 25.06
CA GLU A 111 7.68 -13.30 24.11
C GLU A 111 8.26 -13.20 22.69
N TYR A 112 9.52 -12.79 22.55
CA TYR A 112 10.20 -12.78 21.26
C TYR A 112 10.33 -14.21 20.73
N ASN A 113 10.79 -15.15 21.55
CA ASN A 113 10.92 -16.54 21.12
C ASN A 113 9.56 -17.14 20.74
N SER A 114 8.50 -16.82 21.48
CA SER A 114 7.14 -17.26 21.18
C SER A 114 6.65 -16.74 19.84
N ALA A 115 6.86 -15.45 19.53
CA ALA A 115 6.50 -14.86 18.24
C ALA A 115 7.31 -15.47 17.08
N ARG A 116 8.58 -15.81 17.30
CA ARG A 116 9.39 -16.54 16.31
C ARG A 116 8.87 -17.95 16.04
N ILE A 117 8.43 -18.67 17.09
CA ILE A 117 7.78 -19.97 16.95
C ILE A 117 6.49 -19.84 16.12
N MET A 118 5.65 -18.84 16.43
CA MET A 118 4.42 -18.58 15.66
C MET A 118 4.71 -18.31 14.19
N GLY A 119 5.70 -17.46 13.89
CA GLY A 119 6.07 -17.13 12.51
C GLY A 119 6.50 -18.37 11.71
N LYS A 120 7.29 -19.25 12.34
CA LYS A 120 7.69 -20.53 11.73
C LYS A 120 6.50 -21.46 11.51
N GLU A 121 5.63 -21.59 12.50
CA GLU A 121 4.49 -22.52 12.44
C GLU A 121 3.41 -22.05 11.44
N LEU A 122 3.22 -20.74 11.28
CA LEU A 122 2.37 -20.18 10.22
C LEU A 122 2.86 -20.62 8.83
N VAL A 123 4.16 -20.54 8.57
CA VAL A 123 4.75 -20.98 7.30
C VAL A 123 4.61 -22.48 7.11
N ASN A 124 4.83 -23.29 8.15
CA ASN A 124 4.62 -24.75 8.07
C ASN A 124 3.19 -25.13 7.67
N ARG A 125 2.22 -24.27 7.99
CA ARG A 125 0.80 -24.43 7.62
C ARG A 125 0.44 -23.80 6.28
N GLY A 126 1.41 -23.24 5.55
CA GLY A 126 1.21 -22.63 4.24
C GLY A 126 0.70 -21.20 4.26
N PHE A 127 0.84 -20.48 5.39
CA PHE A 127 0.48 -19.08 5.51
C PHE A 127 1.70 -18.17 5.37
N ALA A 128 1.54 -17.06 4.65
CA ALA A 128 2.47 -15.94 4.75
C ALA A 128 2.31 -15.22 6.09
N VAL A 129 3.38 -14.56 6.54
CA VAL A 129 3.37 -13.78 7.79
C VAL A 129 3.46 -12.31 7.45
N ILE A 130 2.50 -11.51 7.91
CA ILE A 130 2.49 -10.06 7.73
C ILE A 130 2.78 -9.39 9.07
N THR A 131 3.71 -8.44 9.08
CA THR A 131 4.00 -7.63 10.27
C THR A 131 4.15 -6.16 9.89
N GLY A 132 4.35 -5.30 10.89
CA GLY A 132 4.74 -3.92 10.65
C GLY A 132 6.20 -3.72 10.19
N GLY A 133 6.99 -4.79 10.10
CA GLY A 133 8.37 -4.77 9.63
C GLY A 133 9.39 -4.13 10.59
N GLY A 134 8.96 -3.64 11.76
CA GLY A 134 9.86 -3.06 12.76
C GLY A 134 10.62 -4.10 13.60
N PRO A 135 11.32 -3.64 14.66
CA PRO A 135 12.02 -4.51 15.62
C PRO A 135 11.05 -5.25 16.56
N GLY A 136 11.60 -6.03 17.50
CA GLY A 136 10.85 -6.70 18.57
C GLY A 136 9.98 -7.84 18.06
N ILE A 137 8.71 -7.90 18.50
CA ILE A 137 7.79 -8.98 18.11
C ILE A 137 7.62 -9.09 16.60
N MET A 138 7.58 -7.95 15.91
CA MET A 138 7.45 -7.93 14.44
C MET A 138 8.65 -8.63 13.78
N GLU A 139 9.86 -8.27 14.22
CA GLU A 139 11.09 -8.94 13.77
C GLU A 139 11.08 -10.43 14.10
N ALA A 140 10.68 -10.81 15.31
CA ALA A 140 10.64 -12.21 15.72
C ALA A 140 9.74 -13.05 14.81
N ALA A 141 8.54 -12.58 14.52
CA ALA A 141 7.60 -13.24 13.62
C ALA A 141 8.12 -13.31 12.18
N ASN A 142 8.69 -12.20 11.65
CA ASN A 142 9.33 -12.19 10.33
C ASN A 142 10.49 -13.19 10.26
N ARG A 143 11.33 -13.24 11.31
CA ARG A 143 12.46 -14.15 11.42
C ARG A 143 12.01 -15.61 11.39
N GLY A 144 10.99 -15.95 12.18
CA GLY A 144 10.42 -17.30 12.20
C GLY A 144 9.94 -17.73 10.82
N ALA A 145 9.25 -16.83 10.11
CA ALA A 145 8.74 -17.09 8.77
C ALA A 145 9.88 -17.25 7.74
N ALA A 146 10.87 -16.35 7.77
CA ALA A 146 12.00 -16.38 6.85
C ALA A 146 12.89 -17.60 7.04
N GLU A 147 13.17 -18.00 8.29
CA GLU A 147 13.95 -19.19 8.61
C GLU A 147 13.24 -20.49 8.19
N ALA A 148 11.91 -20.47 8.11
CA ALA A 148 11.10 -21.57 7.57
C ALA A 148 11.02 -21.58 6.03
N GLY A 149 11.63 -20.60 5.36
CA GLY A 149 11.61 -20.47 3.90
C GLY A 149 10.29 -19.92 3.33
N GLY A 150 9.43 -19.33 4.16
CA GLY A 150 8.14 -18.79 3.75
C GLY A 150 8.18 -17.32 3.35
N THR A 151 7.00 -16.79 2.99
CA THR A 151 6.82 -15.37 2.68
C THR A 151 6.70 -14.57 3.98
N SER A 152 7.62 -13.61 4.15
CA SER A 152 7.74 -12.74 5.32
C SER A 152 7.55 -11.29 4.88
N VAL A 153 6.36 -10.76 5.14
CA VAL A 153 5.93 -9.43 4.71
C VAL A 153 6.18 -8.41 5.82
N GLY A 154 6.73 -7.27 5.43
CA GLY A 154 6.92 -6.11 6.31
C GLY A 154 6.24 -4.87 5.72
N LEU A 155 5.15 -4.44 6.35
CA LEU A 155 4.44 -3.22 5.99
C LEU A 155 4.90 -2.10 6.93
N GLY A 156 5.99 -1.41 6.56
CA GLY A 156 6.57 -0.32 7.35
C GLY A 156 5.81 1.00 7.19
N ILE A 157 6.05 1.94 8.08
CA ILE A 157 5.50 3.31 8.01
C ILE A 157 6.64 4.33 8.06
N GLU A 158 6.50 5.45 7.36
CA GLU A 158 7.42 6.58 7.44
C GLU A 158 7.23 7.31 8.78
N LEU A 159 8.20 7.20 9.67
CA LEU A 159 8.31 8.02 10.88
C LEU A 159 9.69 8.71 10.95
N PRO A 160 9.81 9.90 11.57
CA PRO A 160 11.06 10.66 11.60
C PRO A 160 12.27 9.94 12.21
N HIS A 161 12.06 8.94 13.08
CA HIS A 161 13.12 8.26 13.83
C HIS A 161 12.99 6.73 13.84
N GLU A 162 12.11 6.16 13.02
CA GLU A 162 11.89 4.72 13.02
C GLU A 162 13.00 4.00 12.24
N GLN A 163 13.42 2.85 12.78
CA GLN A 163 14.34 1.94 12.10
C GLN A 163 13.62 1.38 10.87
N GLY A 164 14.32 1.25 9.74
CA GLY A 164 13.77 0.67 8.52
C GLY A 164 13.25 -0.77 8.73
N LEU A 165 12.77 -1.39 7.65
CA LEU A 165 12.32 -2.77 7.70
C LEU A 165 13.44 -3.70 8.23
N ASN A 166 13.08 -4.62 9.12
CA ASN A 166 14.02 -5.60 9.67
C ASN A 166 14.55 -6.53 8.57
N GLN A 167 15.72 -7.13 8.82
CA GLN A 167 16.46 -7.93 7.84
C GLN A 167 15.76 -9.25 7.42
N TRP A 168 14.70 -9.66 8.12
CA TRP A 168 13.98 -10.90 7.85
C TRP A 168 12.75 -10.72 6.95
N VAL A 169 12.47 -9.48 6.55
CA VAL A 169 11.43 -9.17 5.56
C VAL A 169 11.95 -9.52 4.16
N ASN A 170 11.20 -10.36 3.42
CA ASN A 170 11.49 -10.69 2.02
C ASN A 170 10.46 -10.12 1.03
N LEU A 171 9.34 -9.56 1.53
CA LEU A 171 8.40 -8.72 0.79
C LEU A 171 8.12 -7.46 1.60
N GLY A 172 8.77 -6.36 1.24
CA GLY A 172 8.75 -5.12 2.03
C GLY A 172 8.05 -3.97 1.33
N MET A 173 7.25 -3.21 2.08
CA MET A 173 6.64 -1.96 1.62
C MET A 173 6.82 -0.89 2.70
N ARG A 174 6.98 0.36 2.28
CA ARG A 174 7.03 1.51 3.21
C ARG A 174 5.92 2.49 2.85
N PHE A 175 4.95 2.57 3.74
CA PHE A 175 3.80 3.45 3.63
C PHE A 175 4.13 4.84 4.20
N ARG A 176 3.44 5.86 3.70
CA ARG A 176 3.46 7.21 4.28
C ARG A 176 2.18 7.50 5.04
N TYR A 177 1.07 6.88 4.63
CA TYR A 177 -0.25 7.11 5.20
C TYR A 177 -0.69 5.90 6.03
N PHE A 178 -0.87 6.10 7.34
CA PHE A 178 -1.30 5.06 8.28
C PHE A 178 -2.54 4.29 7.82
N PHE A 179 -3.56 4.98 7.31
CA PHE A 179 -4.82 4.34 6.93
C PHE A 179 -4.69 3.45 5.67
N VAL A 180 -3.75 3.75 4.77
CA VAL A 180 -3.46 2.88 3.62
C VAL A 180 -2.82 1.59 4.12
N ARG A 181 -1.81 1.72 4.99
CA ARG A 181 -1.14 0.59 5.65
C ARG A 181 -2.12 -0.31 6.41
N LYS A 182 -3.00 0.27 7.23
CA LYS A 182 -4.06 -0.44 7.97
C LYS A 182 -4.98 -1.23 7.04
N THR A 183 -5.36 -0.63 5.91
CA THR A 183 -6.15 -1.33 4.90
C THR A 183 -5.44 -2.58 4.37
N MET A 184 -4.12 -2.54 4.19
CA MET A 184 -3.35 -3.70 3.71
C MET A 184 -3.31 -4.83 4.73
N PHE A 185 -3.14 -4.53 6.03
CA PHE A 185 -3.22 -5.55 7.07
C PHE A 185 -4.57 -6.28 7.04
N LEU A 186 -5.66 -5.53 6.98
CA LEU A 186 -7.01 -6.10 7.04
C LEU A 186 -7.41 -6.85 5.76
N LYS A 187 -7.07 -6.30 4.59
CA LYS A 187 -7.45 -6.88 3.29
C LYS A 187 -6.74 -8.20 3.01
N TYR A 188 -5.47 -8.30 3.39
CA TYR A 188 -4.60 -9.43 3.01
C TYR A 188 -4.40 -10.44 4.14
N SER A 189 -5.06 -10.28 5.28
CA SER A 189 -4.99 -11.25 6.39
C SER A 189 -6.26 -12.08 6.50
N SER A 190 -6.08 -13.39 6.60
CA SER A 190 -7.13 -14.36 6.93
C SER A 190 -7.20 -14.68 8.43
N GLY A 191 -6.24 -14.20 9.22
CA GLY A 191 -6.16 -14.38 10.68
C GLY A 191 -5.26 -13.32 11.31
N ILE A 192 -5.43 -13.07 12.62
CA ILE A 192 -4.65 -12.08 13.36
C ILE A 192 -4.17 -12.68 14.68
N ILE A 193 -2.87 -12.51 14.98
CA ILE A 193 -2.27 -12.80 16.29
C ILE A 193 -1.75 -11.49 16.87
N VAL A 194 -2.12 -11.21 18.11
CA VAL A 194 -1.75 -9.99 18.84
C VAL A 194 -0.97 -10.39 20.10
N CYS A 195 0.34 -10.23 20.05
CA CYS A 195 1.24 -10.41 21.19
C CYS A 195 1.29 -9.14 22.06
N PRO A 196 1.87 -9.19 23.27
CA PRO A 196 1.99 -8.02 24.15
C PRO A 196 2.62 -6.81 23.45
N GLY A 197 2.02 -5.63 23.62
CA GLY A 197 2.45 -4.44 22.87
C GLY A 197 1.78 -3.13 23.29
N GLY A 198 2.36 -2.00 22.86
CA GLY A 198 1.91 -0.67 23.25
C GLY A 198 0.72 -0.14 22.44
N PHE A 199 0.62 1.19 22.33
CA PHE A 199 -0.51 1.84 21.66
C PHE A 199 -0.71 1.43 20.21
N GLY A 200 0.36 1.24 19.43
CA GLY A 200 0.23 0.78 18.04
C GLY A 200 -0.40 -0.62 17.96
N THR A 201 -0.07 -1.51 18.90
CA THR A 201 -0.66 -2.85 18.98
C THR A 201 -2.14 -2.78 19.38
N MET A 202 -2.48 -1.89 20.33
CA MET A 202 -3.88 -1.68 20.74
C MET A 202 -4.72 -1.06 19.62
N ASP A 203 -4.16 -0.14 18.85
CA ASP A 203 -4.81 0.50 17.70
C ASP A 203 -5.25 -0.56 16.67
N GLU A 204 -4.33 -1.43 16.24
CA GLU A 204 -4.64 -2.53 15.31
C GLU A 204 -5.62 -3.55 15.91
N LEU A 205 -5.52 -3.85 17.21
CA LEU A 205 -6.46 -4.74 17.91
C LEU A 205 -7.89 -4.17 17.87
N PHE A 206 -8.09 -2.92 18.30
CA PHE A 206 -9.42 -2.32 18.37
C PHE A 206 -10.01 -2.03 16.99
N GLU A 207 -9.18 -1.70 16.00
CA GLU A 207 -9.64 -1.59 14.62
C GLU A 207 -10.15 -2.93 14.10
N SER A 208 -9.39 -4.01 14.32
CA SER A 208 -9.79 -5.37 13.94
C SER A 208 -11.10 -5.78 14.62
N LEU A 209 -11.22 -5.56 15.94
CA LEU A 209 -12.43 -5.88 16.71
C LEU A 209 -13.64 -5.09 16.21
N THR A 210 -13.48 -3.81 15.90
CA THR A 210 -14.56 -2.95 15.40
C THR A 210 -15.06 -3.43 14.03
N LEU A 211 -14.15 -3.83 13.14
CA LEU A 211 -14.50 -4.31 11.81
C LEU A 211 -15.20 -5.68 11.85
N VAL A 212 -14.73 -6.56 12.74
CA VAL A 212 -15.38 -7.85 13.00
C VAL A 212 -16.78 -7.64 13.56
N GLN A 213 -16.94 -6.75 14.55
CA GLN A 213 -18.23 -6.44 15.18
C GLN A 213 -19.24 -5.86 14.19
N THR A 214 -18.79 -5.02 13.25
CA THR A 214 -19.65 -4.36 12.26
C THR A 214 -19.91 -5.20 11.01
N HIS A 215 -19.38 -6.43 10.94
CA HIS A 215 -19.45 -7.30 9.76
C HIS A 215 -18.91 -6.64 8.48
N LYS A 216 -17.98 -5.69 8.62
CA LYS A 216 -17.35 -5.00 7.48
C LYS A 216 -16.23 -5.81 6.84
N VAL A 217 -15.72 -6.82 7.54
CA VAL A 217 -14.78 -7.83 7.05
C VAL A 217 -15.35 -9.23 7.31
N SER A 218 -14.92 -10.22 6.51
CA SER A 218 -15.20 -11.64 6.78
C SER A 218 -14.76 -12.03 8.19
N LYS A 219 -15.31 -13.11 8.76
CA LYS A 219 -14.94 -13.59 10.12
C LYS A 219 -13.45 -13.95 10.18
N ILE A 220 -12.61 -12.98 10.52
CA ILE A 220 -11.17 -13.15 10.73
C ILE A 220 -10.99 -13.51 12.21
N PRO A 221 -10.40 -14.67 12.55
CA PRO A 221 -10.08 -15.01 13.92
C PRO A 221 -9.01 -14.05 14.47
N VAL A 222 -9.28 -13.49 15.65
CA VAL A 222 -8.33 -12.64 16.38
C VAL A 222 -7.88 -13.39 17.63
N VAL A 223 -6.57 -13.55 17.79
CA VAL A 223 -5.97 -14.26 18.92
C VAL A 223 -5.07 -13.33 19.71
N LEU A 224 -5.31 -13.24 21.02
CA LEU A 224 -4.43 -12.56 21.96
C LEU A 224 -3.46 -13.58 22.57
N PHE A 225 -2.16 -13.31 22.46
CA PHE A 225 -1.13 -14.12 23.09
C PHE A 225 -0.63 -13.46 24.39
N GLY A 226 -0.50 -14.24 25.46
CA GLY A 226 -0.07 -13.78 26.79
C GLY A 226 -1.25 -13.35 27.67
N SER A 227 -1.93 -14.34 28.25
CA SER A 227 -3.16 -14.15 29.03
C SER A 227 -2.99 -13.19 30.20
N GLU A 228 -1.86 -13.26 30.90
CA GLU A 228 -1.55 -12.36 32.02
C GLU A 228 -1.50 -10.89 31.58
N TYR A 229 -0.88 -10.63 30.42
CA TYR A 229 -0.76 -9.28 29.86
C TYR A 229 -2.14 -8.69 29.49
N TRP A 230 -3.00 -9.49 28.86
CA TRP A 230 -4.30 -9.04 28.35
C TRP A 230 -5.40 -9.01 29.40
N LYS A 231 -5.22 -9.69 30.54
CA LYS A 231 -6.24 -9.88 31.58
C LYS A 231 -6.92 -8.58 31.99
N GLY A 232 -6.15 -7.55 32.35
CA GLY A 232 -6.72 -6.28 32.82
C GLY A 232 -7.60 -5.59 31.78
N LEU A 233 -7.23 -5.65 30.50
CA LEU A 233 -8.02 -5.07 29.42
C LEU A 233 -9.31 -5.85 29.20
N ILE A 234 -9.22 -7.17 29.17
CA ILE A 234 -10.36 -8.05 28.92
C ILE A 234 -11.36 -8.00 30.08
N ASP A 235 -10.88 -7.95 31.32
CA ASP A 235 -11.71 -7.76 32.50
C ASP A 235 -12.47 -6.43 32.43
N TRP A 236 -11.80 -5.34 32.05
CA TRP A 236 -12.44 -4.02 31.89
C TRP A 236 -13.50 -3.99 30.78
N ILE A 237 -13.21 -4.62 29.63
CA ILE A 237 -14.17 -4.75 28.52
C ILE A 237 -15.37 -5.61 28.96
N GLY A 238 -15.11 -6.75 29.62
CA GLY A 238 -16.12 -7.70 30.05
C GLY A 238 -17.02 -7.22 31.19
N THR A 239 -16.54 -6.25 31.98
CA THR A 239 -17.30 -5.61 33.07
C THR A 239 -17.78 -4.23 32.66
N THR A 240 -16.94 -3.20 32.78
CA THR A 240 -17.31 -1.79 32.65
C THR A 240 -17.94 -1.46 31.30
N VAL A 241 -17.36 -1.92 30.19
CA VAL A 241 -17.85 -1.59 28.85
C VAL A 241 -19.13 -2.37 28.53
N LYS A 242 -19.13 -3.67 28.80
CA LYS A 242 -20.26 -4.57 28.54
C LYS A 242 -21.48 -4.29 29.44
N GLU A 243 -21.29 -4.14 30.74
CA GLU A 243 -22.38 -3.89 31.70
C GLU A 243 -23.08 -2.55 31.44
N ARG A 244 -22.36 -1.57 30.89
CA ARG A 244 -22.93 -0.29 30.44
C ARG A 244 -23.63 -0.36 29.07
N GLY A 245 -23.62 -1.52 28.41
CA GLY A 245 -24.25 -1.71 27.10
C GLY A 245 -23.54 -1.00 25.95
N LEU A 246 -22.25 -0.67 26.09
CA LEU A 246 -21.48 0.07 25.07
C LEU A 246 -20.97 -0.83 23.94
N ILE A 247 -21.02 -2.14 24.13
CA ILE A 247 -20.71 -3.16 23.13
C ILE A 247 -21.79 -4.22 23.13
N SER A 248 -22.08 -4.80 21.96
CA SER A 248 -22.82 -6.07 21.90
C SER A 248 -21.99 -7.17 22.56
N SER A 249 -22.63 -8.24 23.04
CA SER A 249 -21.90 -9.45 23.40
C SER A 249 -21.07 -9.89 22.19
N PHE A 250 -19.74 -9.76 22.28
CA PHE A 250 -18.84 -10.33 21.29
C PHE A 250 -19.12 -11.83 21.22
N ASP A 251 -19.19 -12.37 20.00
CA ASP A 251 -19.15 -13.81 19.82
C ASP A 251 -17.83 -14.28 20.44
N PRO A 252 -17.85 -15.02 21.57
CA PRO A 252 -16.63 -15.46 22.25
C PRO A 252 -15.77 -16.35 21.35
N SER A 253 -16.31 -16.83 20.21
CA SER A 253 -15.55 -17.58 19.21
C SER A 253 -14.68 -16.73 18.28
N LEU A 254 -14.83 -15.39 18.29
CA LEU A 254 -14.07 -14.48 17.40
C LEU A 254 -12.79 -13.92 18.03
N LEU A 255 -12.72 -13.89 19.37
CA LEU A 255 -11.56 -13.47 20.14
C LEU A 255 -11.12 -14.59 21.07
N ALA A 256 -9.93 -15.13 20.85
CA ALA A 256 -9.34 -16.14 21.72
C ALA A 256 -8.15 -15.56 22.50
N ILE A 257 -7.84 -16.16 23.65
CA ILE A 257 -6.67 -15.82 24.46
C ILE A 257 -5.94 -17.13 24.77
N THR A 258 -4.63 -17.17 24.54
CA THR A 258 -3.80 -18.34 24.85
C THR A 258 -2.38 -17.95 25.23
N ASP A 259 -1.68 -18.85 25.91
CA ASP A 259 -0.27 -18.77 26.26
C ASP A 259 0.58 -19.77 25.45
N ASP A 260 -0.04 -20.59 24.60
CA ASP A 260 0.66 -21.52 23.71
C ASP A 260 0.80 -20.91 22.30
N PRO A 261 2.03 -20.68 21.80
CA PRO A 261 2.25 -20.15 20.46
C PRO A 261 1.70 -21.05 19.35
N ILE A 262 1.68 -22.37 19.54
CA ILE A 262 1.15 -23.32 18.55
C ILE A 262 -0.38 -23.27 18.52
N GLU A 263 -1.01 -23.20 19.69
CA GLU A 263 -2.45 -22.98 19.77
C GLU A 263 -2.85 -21.64 19.13
N ALA A 264 -2.08 -20.58 19.35
CA ALA A 264 -2.37 -19.28 18.76
C ALA A 264 -2.41 -19.36 17.22
N VAL A 265 -1.44 -20.03 16.62
CA VAL A 265 -1.40 -20.27 15.17
C VAL A 265 -2.56 -21.14 14.70
N ARG A 266 -2.88 -22.20 15.45
CA ARG A 266 -4.00 -23.10 15.15
C ARG A 266 -5.33 -22.36 15.07
N ILE A 267 -5.59 -21.47 16.04
CA ILE A 267 -6.81 -20.66 16.06
C ILE A 267 -6.80 -19.64 14.93
N ALA A 268 -5.68 -18.91 14.73
CA ALA A 268 -5.57 -17.87 13.71
C ALA A 268 -5.66 -18.40 12.27
N THR A 269 -5.28 -19.66 12.04
CA THR A 269 -5.37 -20.30 10.71
C THR A 269 -6.71 -21.01 10.47
N GLY A 270 -7.54 -21.16 11.51
CA GLY A 270 -8.82 -21.84 11.45
C GLY A 270 -8.68 -23.34 11.17
N ASP A 271 -8.85 -24.19 12.18
CA ASP A 271 -8.87 -25.66 12.06
C ASP A 271 -10.08 -26.23 11.27
N LYS A 272 -10.47 -25.60 10.16
CA LYS A 272 -11.54 -26.07 9.26
C LYS A 272 -11.18 -26.09 7.78
N PHE A 273 -9.90 -26.13 7.41
CA PHE A 273 -9.49 -26.22 5.99
C PHE A 273 -8.52 -27.36 5.65
N ILE A 274 -8.32 -28.33 6.54
CA ILE A 274 -7.59 -29.57 6.21
C ILE A 274 -8.43 -30.77 6.65
N ASN A 275 -9.33 -31.20 5.77
CA ASN A 275 -9.86 -32.55 5.68
C ASN A 275 -10.21 -32.80 4.21
#